data_AF-A0A9P6V3W4-F1
#
_entry.id   AF-A0A9P6V3W4-F1
#
_cell.length_a   1.000
_cell.length_b   1.000
_cell.length_c   1.000
_cell.angle_alpha   90.00
_cell.angle_beta   90.00
_cell.angle_gamma   90.00
#
_symmetry.space_group_name_H-M   'P 1'
#
loop_
_entity.id
_entity.type
_entity.pdbx_description
1 polymer ?
#
loop_
_entity_poly.entity_id
_entity_poly.type
_entity_poly.pdbx_seq_one_letter_code
_entity_poly.pdbx_strand_id
1 'polypeptide(L)' 'WNPFVPMEFVTRSDGSVRLWRMSYDDDGNVVVNMLWGTNLCILHIKGLVFENAIDLSPVNQKLLVQRGAISPHNESEEQQ' A
#
# COMPACT_ATOMS: atom_id res chain seq x y z
N TRP A 1 -9.14 32.72 -2.02
CA TRP A 1 -7.94 32.20 -1.33
C TRP A 1 -7.72 33.07 -0.10
N ASN A 2 -7.58 32.48 1.09
CA ASN A 2 -7.41 33.19 2.36
C ASN A 2 -6.01 32.89 2.91
N PRO A 3 -5.08 33.85 2.95
CA PRO A 3 -3.70 33.63 3.40
C PRO A 3 -3.57 33.39 4.91
N PHE A 4 -4.60 33.68 5.71
CA PHE A 4 -4.55 33.59 7.17
C PHE A 4 -4.99 32.22 7.71
N VAL A 5 -5.52 31.35 6.86
CA VAL A 5 -5.84 29.97 7.23
C VAL A 5 -4.73 29.09 6.68
N PRO A 6 -4.00 28.33 7.54
CA PRO A 6 -3.02 27.36 7.07
C PRO A 6 -3.68 26.45 6.03
N MET A 7 -3.17 26.50 4.80
CA MET A 7 -3.78 25.77 3.71
C MET A 7 -3.22 24.36 3.69
N GLU A 8 -4.09 23.39 3.97
CA GLU A 8 -3.76 21.98 3.89
C GLU A 8 -4.18 21.41 2.54
N PHE A 9 -3.28 20.65 1.92
CA PHE A 9 -3.58 19.97 0.66
C PHE A 9 -2.92 18.59 0.62
N VAL A 10 -3.58 17.68 -0.08
CA VAL A 10 -3.12 16.30 -0.24
C VAL A 10 -2.56 16.13 -1.64
N THR A 11 -1.37 15.54 -1.76
CA THR A 11 -0.84 15.11 -3.04
C THR A 11 -0.78 13.59 -3.13
N ARG A 12 -1.01 13.08 -4.33
CA ARG A 12 -0.73 11.71 -4.71
C ARG A 12 0.44 11.71 -5.67
N SER A 13 1.51 10.98 -5.35
CA SER A 13 2.71 10.87 -6.19
C SER A 13 3.40 9.54 -5.91
N ASP A 14 3.75 8.83 -6.99
CA ASP A 14 4.52 7.57 -6.96
C ASP A 14 3.92 6.50 -6.04
N GLY A 15 2.59 6.42 -6.05
CA GLY A 15 1.83 5.53 -5.19
C GLY A 15 1.91 5.87 -3.71
N SER A 16 2.39 7.04 -3.33
CA SER A 16 2.25 7.59 -1.99
C SER A 16 1.15 8.64 -1.93
N VAL A 17 0.53 8.79 -0.77
CA VAL A 17 -0.36 9.91 -0.43
C VAL A 17 0.33 10.72 0.67
N ARG A 18 0.41 12.03 0.50
CA ARG A 18 1.11 12.94 1.42
C ARG A 18 0.22 14.14 1.75
N LEU A 19 0.14 14.50 3.02
CA LEU A 19 -0.50 15.71 3.50
C LEU A 19 0.55 16.81 3.71
N TRP A 20 0.29 17.96 3.12
CA TRP A 20 1.12 19.14 3.20
C TRP A 20 0.36 20.27 3.87
N ARG A 21 1.10 21.13 4.58
CA ARG A 21 0.60 22.39 5.10
C ARG A 21 1.45 23.53 4.58
N MET A 22 0.78 24.51 4.00
CA MET A 22 1.37 25.79 3.63
C MET A 22 1.16 26.80 4.76
N SER A 23 2.23 27.47 5.15
CA SER A 23 2.25 28.53 6.16
C SER A 23 3.18 29.67 5.71
N TYR A 24 3.19 30.76 6.47
CA TYR A 24 4.18 31.82 6.36
C TYR A 24 5.12 31.75 7.57
N ASP A 25 6.42 31.98 7.35
CA ASP A 25 7.36 32.22 8.46
C ASP A 25 7.26 33.67 8.97
N ASP A 26 8.05 33.99 9.99
CA ASP A 26 8.07 35.32 10.62
C ASP A 26 8.53 36.42 9.65
N ASP A 27 9.28 36.05 8.60
CA ASP A 27 9.75 36.94 7.53
C ASP A 27 8.74 37.05 6.37
N GLY A 28 7.61 36.36 6.46
CA GLY A 28 6.56 36.35 5.44
C GLY A 28 6.84 35.47 4.23
N ASN A 29 7.84 34.58 4.28
CA ASN A 29 8.11 33.61 3.22
C ASN A 29 7.13 32.44 3.29
N VAL A 30 6.79 31.89 2.12
CA VAL A 30 5.95 30.68 2.05
C VAL A 30 6.77 29.46 2.44
N VAL A 31 6.32 28.75 3.47
CA VAL A 31 6.88 27.49 3.93
C VAL A 31 5.88 26.36 3.64
N VAL A 32 6.38 25.26 3.08
CA VAL A 32 5.57 24.06 2.81
C VAL A 32 6.12 22.90 3.62
N ASN A 33 5.35 22.44 4.60
CA ASN A 33 5.73 21.37 5.52
C ASN A 33 4.95 20.09 5.21
N MET A 34 5.65 18.94 5.19
CA MET A 34 4.99 17.63 5.12
C MET A 34 4.54 17.23 6.53
N LEU A 35 3.24 17.04 6.73
CA LEU A 35 2.70 16.62 8.04
C LEU A 35 2.76 15.10 8.19
N TRP A 36 2.34 14.37 7.17
CA TRP A 36 2.43 12.92 7.11
C TRP A 36 2.40 12.42 5.66
N GLY A 37 2.81 11.17 5.46
CA GLY A 37 2.67 10.47 4.18
C GLY A 37 2.59 8.96 4.37
N THR A 38 1.89 8.29 3.46
CA THR A 38 1.80 6.82 3.40
C THR A 38 2.22 6.34 2.01
N ASN A 39 3.02 5.28 1.94
CA ASN A 39 3.36 4.63 0.67
C ASN A 39 2.34 3.51 0.41
N LEU A 40 1.41 3.75 -0.52
CA LEU A 40 0.41 2.76 -0.95
C LEU A 40 0.97 1.76 -1.96
N CYS A 41 2.14 2.02 -2.56
CA CYS A 41 2.75 1.16 -3.57
C CYS A 41 3.44 -0.07 -2.97
N ILE A 42 3.82 -0.05 -1.70
CA ILE A 42 4.47 -1.19 -1.03
C ILE A 42 3.61 -1.66 0.13
N LEU A 43 2.71 -2.60 -0.18
CA LEU A 43 2.01 -3.37 0.84
C LEU A 43 2.98 -4.42 1.40
N HIS A 44 3.73 -4.05 2.44
CA HIS A 44 4.67 -4.96 3.09
C HIS A 44 3.93 -5.87 4.08
N ILE A 45 3.26 -6.90 3.58
CA ILE A 45 2.65 -7.92 4.45
C ILE A 45 3.65 -9.07 4.62
N LYS A 46 4.00 -9.36 5.88
CA LYS A 46 4.80 -10.53 6.25
C LYS A 46 3.86 -11.60 6.79
N GLY A 47 3.88 -12.79 6.20
CA GLY A 47 3.12 -13.95 6.67
C GLY A 47 1.68 -14.06 6.14
N LEU A 48 1.36 -13.42 5.01
CA LEU A 48 0.07 -13.62 4.35
C LEU A 48 0.02 -15.01 3.73
N VAL A 49 -0.98 -15.80 4.12
CA VAL A 49 -1.33 -17.06 3.46
C VAL A 49 -2.67 -16.83 2.75
N PHE A 50 -2.70 -17.04 1.43
CA PHE A 50 -3.94 -17.03 0.68
C PHE A 50 -4.57 -18.42 0.76
N GLU A 51 -5.76 -18.51 1.34
CA GLU A 51 -6.58 -19.74 1.33
C GLU A 51 -7.54 -19.68 0.14
N ASN A 52 -7.77 -20.83 -0.51
CA ASN A 52 -8.76 -21.00 -1.58
C ASN A 52 -8.53 -20.10 -2.82
N ALA A 53 -7.26 -19.86 -3.19
CA ALA A 53 -6.96 -19.18 -4.45
C ALA A 53 -7.36 -20.06 -5.64
N ILE A 54 -8.40 -19.64 -6.36
CA ILE A 54 -8.92 -20.30 -7.57
C ILE A 54 -8.34 -19.64 -8.84
N ASP A 55 -8.42 -20.32 -9.98
CA ASP A 55 -8.05 -19.83 -11.32
C ASP A 55 -6.59 -19.40 -11.53
N LEU A 56 -5.65 -19.94 -10.73
CA LEU A 56 -4.22 -19.74 -10.94
C LEU A 56 -3.71 -20.62 -12.09
N SER A 57 -2.88 -20.07 -12.97
CA SER A 57 -2.11 -20.89 -13.92
C SER A 57 -1.16 -21.83 -13.16
N PRO A 58 -0.81 -23.01 -13.70
CA PRO A 58 0.09 -23.95 -13.02
C PRO A 58 1.45 -23.34 -12.62
N VAL A 59 1.97 -22.43 -13.43
CA VAL A 59 3.23 -21.72 -13.17
C VAL A 59 3.07 -20.78 -11.96
N ASN A 60 1.98 -20.02 -11.91
CA ASN A 60 1.70 -19.09 -10.81
C ASN A 60 1.44 -19.84 -9.49
N GLN A 61 0.71 -20.96 -9.55
CA GLN A 61 0.46 -21.80 -8.39
C GLN A 61 1.76 -22.37 -7.81
N LYS A 62 2.65 -22.92 -8.66
CA LYS A 62 3.95 -23.44 -8.23
C LYS A 62 4.83 -22.38 -7.57
N LEU A 63 4.86 -21.16 -8.13
CA LEU A 63 5.61 -20.05 -7.54
C LEU A 63 5.08 -19.66 -6.16
N LEU A 64 3.76 -19.63 -5.97
CA LEU A 64 3.16 -19.30 -4.68
C LEU A 64 3.42 -20.37 -3.62
N VAL A 65 3.36 -21.66 -3.98
CA VAL A 65 3.73 -22.76 -3.08
C VAL A 65 5.20 -22.68 -2.67
N GLN A 66 6.12 -22.43 -3.61
CA GLN A 66 7.56 -22.26 -3.31
C GLN A 66 7.86 -21.10 -2.37
N ARG A 67 7.00 -20.07 -2.36
CA ARG A 67 7.13 -18.91 -1.48
C ARG A 67 6.36 -19.05 -0.16
N GLY A 68 5.68 -20.18 0.06
CA GLY A 68 4.86 -20.42 1.24
C GLY A 68 3.62 -19.52 1.32
N ALA A 69 3.18 -18.96 0.19
CA ALA A 69 2.04 -18.06 0.13
C ALA A 69 0.70 -18.81 0.06
N ILE A 70 0.71 -20.05 -0.42
CA ILE A 70 -0.44 -20.97 -0.46
C ILE A 70 0.02 -22.39 -0.12
N SER A 71 -0.86 -23.18 0.48
CA SER A 71 -0.62 -24.61 0.70
C SER A 71 -0.71 -25.38 -0.63
N PRO A 72 0.09 -26.45 -0.82
CA PRO A 72 -0.12 -27.36 -1.94
C PRO A 72 -1.52 -27.98 -1.80
N HIS A 73 -2.31 -27.88 -2.87
CA HIS A 73 -3.61 -28.52 -2.92
C HIS A 73 -3.38 -30.04 -3.09
N ASN A 74 -3.33 -30.77 -1.98
CA ASN A 74 -3.40 -32.21 -2.01
C ASN A 74 -4.88 -32.57 -2.12
N GLU A 75 -5.36 -32.84 -3.34
CA GLU A 75 -6.60 -33.59 -3.52
C GLU A 75 -6.36 -34.98 -2.93
N SER A 76 -6.64 -35.10 -1.64
CA SER A 76 -6.75 -36.38 -0.98
C SER A 76 -8.09 -36.92 -1.43
N GLU A 77 -8.04 -37.96 -2.25
CA GLU A 77 -9.18 -38.69 -2.77
C GLU A 77 -10.17 -39.01 -1.63
N GLU A 78 -11.34 -38.36 -1.64
CA GLU A 78 -12.53 -38.92 -1.02
C GLU A 78 -13.00 -40.09 -1.90
N GLN A 79 -12.48 -41.28 -1.62
CA GLN A 79 -13.18 -42.53 -1.85
C GLN A 79 -13.72 -43.03 -0.52
N GLN A 80 -15.00 -42.79 -0.24
CA GLN A 80 -15.87 -43.76 0.43
C GLN A 80 -17.34 -43.50 0.17
#